data_AF-A0AAT9G494-F1
#
_entry.id   AF-A0AAT9G494-F1
#
_cell.length_a   1.000
_cell.length_b   1.000
_cell.length_c   1.000
_cell.angle_alpha   90.00
_cell.angle_beta   90.00
_cell.angle_gamma   90.00
#
_symmetry.space_group_name_H-M   'P 1'
#
loop_
_entity.id
_entity.type
_entity.pdbx_description
1 polymer ?
#
loop_
_entity_poly.entity_id
_entity_poly.type
_entity_poly.pdbx_seq_one_letter_code
_entity_poly.pdbx_strand_id
1 'polypeptide(L)'
;MYIELLIVLASFTIGYIINCKTINIKYIYLLLDILLYIILFIMGIKLSMIDNLNYKLIVIFNDGMICFFCIFFSNIIFLICYDIISSWKLFTKNNNHTSHKFHTIIIKICFLYFASIIGYIVGLTKWWLLYHVQQTSILFLSCLLLLIGIVLNKHKLKINHFFINIRAVVIAIIVSISSLLGGFIASWILKLPANIGLAISAGYGWYSLSSVLLADKYGPLIGTIALFNDLMRELSSIILIPFIIYRFPSTALGICGSTSMDVTLSILHKSSNSTIIPFAIIHGIILTFCAPILITFFIYHIK
;
A
#
# COMPACT_ATOMS: atom_id res chain seq x y z
N MET A 1 3.39 -11.79 19.89
CA MET A 1 4.44 -11.22 19.01
C MET A 1 4.79 -12.10 17.81
N TYR A 2 5.67 -13.12 17.89
CA TYR A 2 5.98 -13.94 16.69
C TYR A 2 4.78 -14.78 16.20
N ILE A 3 3.86 -15.14 17.10
CA ILE A 3 2.65 -15.92 16.80
C ILE A 3 1.67 -15.13 15.92
N GLU A 4 1.40 -13.86 16.22
CA GLU A 4 0.47 -13.02 15.43
C GLU A 4 0.98 -12.79 14.01
N LEU A 5 2.28 -12.61 13.87
CA LEU A 5 2.95 -12.51 12.58
C LEU A 5 2.86 -13.81 11.77
N LEU A 6 3.12 -14.96 12.43
CA LEU A 6 2.94 -16.28 11.83
C LEU A 6 1.50 -16.48 11.37
N ILE A 7 0.51 -16.02 12.14
CA ILE A 7 -0.90 -16.05 11.75
C ILE A 7 -1.16 -15.19 10.51
N VAL A 8 -0.60 -13.97 10.45
CA VAL A 8 -0.72 -13.04 9.32
C VAL A 8 -0.12 -13.65 8.04
N LEU A 9 1.11 -14.17 8.11
CA LEU A 9 1.78 -14.83 6.97
C LEU A 9 1.11 -16.17 6.59
N ALA A 10 0.67 -16.96 7.58
CA ALA A 10 -0.07 -18.19 7.36
C ALA A 10 -1.40 -17.91 6.66
N SER A 11 -2.15 -16.88 7.08
CA SER A 11 -3.43 -16.52 6.47
C SER A 11 -3.27 -16.16 4.99
N PHE A 12 -2.23 -15.40 4.66
CA PHE A 12 -1.90 -15.06 3.28
C PHE A 12 -1.53 -16.30 2.45
N THR A 13 -0.66 -17.17 2.96
CA THR A 13 -0.24 -18.40 2.26
C THR A 13 -1.39 -19.41 2.11
N ILE A 14 -2.20 -19.59 3.15
CA ILE A 14 -3.43 -20.42 3.12
C ILE A 14 -4.38 -19.89 2.05
N GLY A 15 -4.69 -18.59 2.06
CA GLY A 15 -5.51 -17.95 1.04
C GLY A 15 -4.98 -18.19 -0.37
N TYR A 16 -3.66 -18.10 -0.55
CA TYR A 16 -3.01 -18.36 -1.84
C TYR A 16 -3.07 -19.83 -2.27
N ILE A 17 -3.17 -20.80 -1.37
CA ILE A 17 -3.28 -22.22 -1.73
C ILE A 17 -4.74 -22.59 -2.06
N ILE A 18 -5.71 -22.00 -1.35
CA ILE A 18 -7.13 -22.29 -1.54
C ILE A 18 -7.58 -21.98 -2.97
N ASN A 19 -8.11 -23.00 -3.67
CA ASN A 19 -8.59 -22.89 -5.04
C ASN A 19 -10.12 -22.71 -5.08
N CYS A 20 -10.59 -21.48 -4.83
CA CYS A 20 -12.02 -21.17 -4.88
C CYS A 20 -12.50 -20.89 -6.31
N LYS A 21 -12.59 -21.93 -7.15
CA LYS A 21 -13.07 -21.82 -8.55
C LYS A 21 -14.50 -21.26 -8.67
N THR A 22 -15.35 -21.54 -7.68
CA THR A 22 -16.80 -21.25 -7.73
C THR A 22 -17.18 -19.87 -7.20
N ILE A 23 -16.35 -19.23 -6.37
CA ILE A 23 -16.68 -17.94 -5.76
C ILE A 23 -16.55 -16.83 -6.81
N ASN A 24 -17.56 -15.97 -6.93
CA ASN A 24 -17.46 -14.81 -7.81
C ASN A 24 -16.44 -13.79 -7.25
N ILE A 25 -15.48 -13.39 -8.08
CA ILE A 25 -14.42 -12.44 -7.73
C ILE A 25 -15.01 -11.10 -7.24
N LYS A 26 -16.16 -10.68 -7.76
CA LYS A 26 -16.81 -9.42 -7.35
C LYS A 26 -17.16 -9.39 -5.86
N TYR A 27 -17.64 -10.51 -5.29
CA TYR A 27 -17.96 -10.58 -3.87
C TYR A 27 -16.71 -10.54 -2.99
N ILE A 28 -15.60 -11.11 -3.46
CA ILE A 28 -14.32 -11.06 -2.74
C ILE A 28 -13.83 -9.62 -2.65
N TYR A 29 -13.86 -8.86 -3.76
CA TYR A 29 -13.50 -7.44 -3.75
C TYR A 29 -14.44 -6.59 -2.88
N LEU A 30 -15.75 -6.88 -2.87
CA LEU A 30 -16.69 -6.21 -1.95
C LEU A 30 -16.32 -6.45 -0.48
N LEU A 31 -16.04 -7.71 -0.11
CA LEU A 31 -15.60 -8.07 1.24
C LEU A 31 -14.27 -7.41 1.61
N LEU A 32 -13.32 -7.33 0.67
CA LEU A 32 -12.05 -6.63 0.87
C LEU A 32 -12.26 -5.15 1.17
N ASP A 33 -13.11 -4.48 0.39
CA ASP A 33 -13.46 -3.07 0.62
C ASP A 33 -14.11 -2.87 2.01
N ILE A 34 -15.03 -3.75 2.42
CA ILE A 34 -15.65 -3.68 3.76
C ILE A 34 -14.61 -3.85 4.87
N LEU A 35 -13.75 -4.87 4.77
CA LEU A 35 -12.70 -5.12 5.77
C LEU A 35 -11.71 -3.96 5.87
N LEU A 36 -11.39 -3.34 4.74
CA LEU A 36 -10.53 -2.16 4.66
C LEU A 36 -11.12 -1.00 5.46
N TYR A 37 -12.41 -0.69 5.27
CA TYR A 37 -13.09 0.37 6.05
C TYR A 37 -13.11 0.05 7.54
N ILE A 38 -13.36 -1.21 7.91
CA ILE A 38 -13.33 -1.66 9.32
C ILE A 38 -11.94 -1.46 9.92
N ILE A 39 -10.87 -1.84 9.21
CA ILE A 39 -9.48 -1.69 9.68
C ILE A 39 -9.13 -0.21 9.88
N LEU A 40 -9.48 0.65 8.92
CA LEU A 40 -9.22 2.09 9.02
C LEU A 40 -10.00 2.74 10.17
N PHE A 41 -11.26 2.33 10.37
CA PHE A 41 -12.06 2.75 11.50
C PHE A 41 -11.41 2.34 12.84
N ILE A 42 -10.95 1.09 12.95
CA ILE A 42 -10.23 0.59 14.14
C ILE A 42 -8.92 1.36 14.35
N MET A 43 -8.16 1.66 13.30
CA MET A 43 -6.95 2.49 13.42
C MET A 43 -7.27 3.90 13.93
N GLY A 44 -8.38 4.49 13.48
CA GLY A 44 -8.90 5.75 14.03
C GLY A 44 -9.14 5.68 15.54
N ILE A 45 -9.79 4.61 16.02
CA ILE A 45 -9.99 4.37 17.46
C ILE A 45 -8.64 4.25 18.19
N LYS A 46 -7.67 3.50 17.65
CA LYS A 46 -6.35 3.36 18.28
C LYS A 46 -5.62 4.71 18.38
N LEU A 47 -5.80 5.59 17.39
CA LEU A 47 -5.23 6.93 17.41
C LEU A 47 -5.79 7.76 18.57
N SER A 48 -7.07 7.63 18.91
CA SER A 48 -7.69 8.40 20.01
C SER A 48 -7.21 7.99 21.40
N MET A 49 -6.62 6.79 21.54
CA MET A 49 -6.06 6.29 22.79
C MET A 49 -4.66 6.82 23.07
N ILE A 50 -4.09 7.58 22.13
CA ILE A 50 -2.77 8.18 22.30
C ILE A 50 -2.87 9.45 23.15
N ASP A 51 -2.15 9.47 24.27
CA ASP A 51 -2.03 10.66 25.11
C ASP A 51 -1.35 11.82 24.38
N ASN A 52 -1.75 13.06 24.68
CA ASN A 52 -1.19 14.31 24.10
C ASN A 52 -1.29 14.38 22.57
N LEU A 53 -2.50 14.11 22.06
CA LEU A 53 -2.75 13.97 20.63
C LEU A 53 -2.44 15.22 19.81
N ASN A 54 -2.72 16.43 20.32
CA ASN A 54 -2.43 17.66 19.57
C ASN A 54 -0.95 17.79 19.20
N TYR A 55 -0.05 17.47 20.13
CA TYR A 55 1.39 17.46 19.86
C TYR A 55 1.77 16.33 18.91
N LYS A 56 1.20 15.14 19.11
CA LYS A 56 1.51 13.96 18.29
C LYS A 56 0.92 14.04 16.88
N LEU A 57 -0.14 14.81 16.63
CA LEU A 57 -0.65 15.07 15.27
C LEU A 57 0.38 15.83 14.44
N ILE A 58 1.05 16.83 15.03
CA ILE A 58 2.12 17.58 14.35
C ILE A 58 3.28 16.64 14.04
N VAL A 59 3.64 15.76 14.99
CA VAL A 59 4.68 14.73 14.77
C VAL A 59 4.28 13.77 13.64
N ILE A 60 3.05 13.23 13.66
CA ILE A 60 2.54 12.33 12.60
C ILE A 60 2.61 13.02 11.24
N PHE A 61 2.21 14.29 11.16
CA PHE A 61 2.24 15.04 9.91
C PHE A 61 3.67 15.27 9.42
N ASN A 62 4.57 15.76 10.29
CA ASN A 62 5.95 16.05 9.92
C ASN A 62 6.73 14.78 9.56
N ASP A 63 6.68 13.76 10.43
CA ASP A 63 7.39 12.49 10.23
C ASP A 63 6.83 11.72 9.04
N GLY A 64 5.50 11.76 8.87
CA GLY A 64 4.81 11.21 7.72
C GLY A 64 5.21 11.88 6.41
N MET A 65 5.31 13.22 6.38
CA MET A 65 5.78 13.96 5.21
C MET A 65 7.25 13.67 4.88
N ILE A 66 8.12 13.60 5.90
CA ILE A 66 9.54 13.27 5.69
C ILE A 66 9.68 11.86 5.11
N CYS A 67 8.98 10.87 5.69
CA CYS A 67 8.91 9.52 5.13
C CYS A 67 8.43 9.53 3.68
N PHE A 68 7.30 10.19 3.42
CA PHE A 68 6.70 10.29 2.09
C PHE A 68 7.66 10.87 1.07
N PHE A 69 8.21 12.05 1.32
CA PHE A 69 9.10 12.70 0.35
C PHE A 69 10.38 11.88 0.10
N CYS A 70 11.01 11.36 1.15
CA CYS A 70 12.23 10.57 0.99
C CYS A 70 11.98 9.30 0.16
N ILE A 71 10.92 8.55 0.48
CA ILE A 71 10.56 7.30 -0.23
C ILE A 71 10.11 7.63 -1.66
N PHE A 72 9.22 8.60 -1.82
CA PHE A 72 8.62 8.92 -3.11
C PHE A 72 9.61 9.51 -4.10
N PHE A 73 10.45 10.47 -3.67
CA PHE A 73 11.48 11.02 -4.54
C PHE A 73 12.57 10.01 -4.86
N SER A 74 12.97 9.16 -3.91
CA SER A 74 13.91 8.07 -4.19
C SER A 74 13.38 7.15 -5.31
N ASN A 75 12.11 6.74 -5.22
CA ASN A 75 11.46 5.96 -6.28
C ASN A 75 11.45 6.69 -7.62
N ILE A 76 11.02 7.96 -7.63
CA ILE A 76 10.96 8.78 -8.86
C ILE A 76 12.35 8.89 -9.51
N ILE A 77 13.39 9.19 -8.75
CA ILE A 77 14.75 9.36 -9.28
C ILE A 77 15.22 8.08 -9.96
N PHE A 78 15.15 6.94 -9.27
CA PHE A 78 15.61 5.66 -9.81
C PHE A 78 14.79 5.23 -11.04
N LEU A 79 13.48 5.44 -11.02
CA LEU A 79 12.61 5.07 -12.13
C LEU A 79 12.80 5.98 -13.36
N ILE A 80 12.99 7.28 -13.15
CA ILE A 80 13.31 8.21 -14.25
C ILE A 80 14.66 7.84 -14.87
N CYS A 81 15.68 7.55 -14.05
CA CYS A 81 16.97 7.06 -14.54
C CYS A 81 16.78 5.79 -15.38
N TYR A 82 15.95 4.86 -14.92
CA TYR A 82 15.64 3.64 -15.67
C TYR A 82 14.87 3.90 -16.98
N ASP A 83 13.91 4.82 -17.01
CA ASP A 83 13.19 5.20 -18.24
C ASP A 83 14.09 5.91 -19.26
N ILE A 84 15.09 6.69 -18.80
CA ILE A 84 16.08 7.34 -19.67
C ILE A 84 16.95 6.27 -20.34
N ILE A 85 17.35 5.24 -19.61
CA ILE A 85 18.20 4.14 -20.10
C ILE A 85 17.39 3.17 -20.97
N SER A 86 16.17 2.85 -20.55
CA SER A 86 15.31 1.86 -21.21
C SER A 86 14.20 2.55 -22.01
N SER A 87 14.37 2.63 -23.33
CA SER A 87 13.36 3.26 -24.18
C SER A 87 12.08 2.41 -24.27
N TRP A 88 11.08 2.75 -23.46
CA TRP A 88 9.78 2.09 -23.47
C TRP A 88 8.77 2.88 -24.33
N LYS A 89 8.73 2.58 -25.63
CA LYS A 89 7.76 3.19 -26.57
C LYS A 89 6.51 2.32 -26.66
N LEU A 90 5.53 2.55 -25.79
CA LEU A 90 4.30 1.74 -25.78
C LEU A 90 2.99 2.54 -25.75
N PHE A 91 3.07 3.88 -25.77
CA PHE A 91 1.91 4.73 -25.52
C PHE A 91 1.67 5.75 -26.64
N THR A 92 0.56 5.58 -27.36
CA THR A 92 -0.05 6.63 -28.18
C THR A 92 -1.05 7.40 -27.31
N LYS A 93 -1.11 8.73 -27.46
CA LYS A 93 -1.99 9.58 -26.67
C LYS A 93 -3.45 9.26 -27.00
N ASN A 94 -4.20 8.77 -26.01
CA ASN A 94 -5.63 8.54 -26.17
C ASN A 94 -6.35 9.84 -25.77
N ASN A 95 -7.02 10.52 -26.70
CA ASN A 95 -7.65 11.83 -26.50
C ASN A 95 -8.98 11.78 -25.72
N ASN A 96 -9.36 10.61 -25.18
CA ASN A 96 -10.65 10.46 -24.50
C ASN A 96 -10.58 10.98 -23.05
N HIS A 97 -10.77 12.29 -22.91
CA HIS A 97 -11.12 12.92 -21.64
C HIS A 97 -12.45 12.35 -21.13
N THR A 98 -12.40 11.52 -20.08
CA THR A 98 -13.61 11.15 -19.31
C THR A 98 -13.38 11.38 -17.82
N SER A 99 -13.78 12.57 -17.38
CA SER A 99 -13.73 13.10 -16.01
C SER A 99 -14.45 12.21 -14.98
N HIS A 100 -15.50 11.49 -15.40
CA HIS A 100 -16.45 10.86 -14.48
C HIS A 100 -15.88 9.75 -13.57
N LYS A 101 -14.82 9.01 -13.94
CA LYS A 101 -14.23 8.01 -13.02
C LYS A 101 -13.10 8.54 -12.11
N PHE A 102 -12.51 9.69 -12.44
CA PHE A 102 -11.48 10.29 -11.57
C PHE A 102 -12.13 10.80 -10.29
N HIS A 103 -13.29 11.44 -10.44
CA HIS A 103 -14.13 11.86 -9.33
C HIS A 103 -14.52 10.70 -8.40
N THR A 104 -14.94 9.55 -8.95
CA THR A 104 -15.31 8.38 -8.13
C THR A 104 -14.14 7.81 -7.33
N ILE A 105 -12.91 7.89 -7.84
CA ILE A 105 -11.72 7.39 -7.13
C ILE A 105 -11.37 8.34 -5.98
N ILE A 106 -11.38 9.66 -6.22
CA ILE A 106 -11.17 10.65 -5.17
C ILE A 106 -12.23 10.51 -4.08
N ILE A 107 -13.51 10.35 -4.46
CA ILE A 107 -14.58 10.11 -3.49
C ILE A 107 -14.27 8.87 -2.64
N LYS A 108 -13.85 7.75 -3.25
CA LYS A 108 -13.50 6.53 -2.51
C LYS A 108 -12.38 6.80 -1.49
N ILE A 109 -11.35 7.55 -1.86
CA ILE A 109 -10.25 7.91 -0.94
C ILE A 109 -10.75 8.84 0.17
N CYS A 110 -11.59 9.83 -0.13
CA CYS A 110 -12.21 10.68 0.88
C CYS A 110 -13.04 9.85 1.87
N PHE A 111 -13.78 8.84 1.41
CA PHE A 111 -14.51 7.93 2.30
C PHE A 111 -13.58 7.09 3.18
N LEU A 112 -12.41 6.67 2.68
CA LEU A 112 -11.39 5.97 3.48
C LEU A 112 -10.87 6.86 4.60
N TYR A 113 -10.55 8.12 4.30
CA TYR A 113 -10.17 9.11 5.33
C TYR A 113 -11.31 9.34 6.32
N PHE A 114 -12.54 9.49 5.83
CA PHE A 114 -13.71 9.70 6.67
C PHE A 114 -13.92 8.55 7.66
N ALA A 115 -13.74 7.29 7.24
CA ALA A 115 -13.82 6.15 8.15
C ALA A 115 -12.80 6.23 9.30
N SER A 116 -11.57 6.66 9.03
CA SER A 116 -10.55 6.85 10.07
C SER A 116 -10.90 7.98 11.04
N ILE A 117 -11.48 9.08 10.54
CA ILE A 117 -11.91 10.22 11.36
C ILE A 117 -13.11 9.84 12.24
N ILE A 118 -14.09 9.12 11.71
CA ILE A 118 -15.21 8.62 12.51
C ILE A 118 -14.68 7.67 13.60
N GLY A 119 -13.76 6.78 13.25
CA GLY A 119 -13.12 5.89 14.22
C GLY A 119 -12.46 6.66 15.36
N TYR A 120 -11.74 7.73 15.02
CA TYR A 120 -11.14 8.62 16.01
C TYR A 120 -12.18 9.28 16.93
N ILE A 121 -13.26 9.84 16.38
CA ILE A 121 -14.33 10.47 17.16
C ILE A 121 -15.01 9.46 18.10
N VAL A 122 -15.32 8.27 17.59
CA VAL A 122 -15.90 7.19 18.40
C VAL A 122 -14.94 6.77 19.50
N GLY A 123 -13.64 6.69 19.21
CA GLY A 123 -12.62 6.35 20.19
C GLY A 123 -12.51 7.34 21.35
N LEU A 124 -12.81 8.63 21.13
CA LEU A 124 -12.85 9.64 22.21
C LEU A 124 -13.92 9.37 23.26
N THR A 125 -14.98 8.63 22.92
CA THR A 125 -16.05 8.28 23.87
C THR A 125 -15.60 7.29 24.96
N LYS A 126 -14.42 6.67 24.80
CA LYS A 126 -13.81 5.71 25.75
C LYS A 126 -14.76 4.60 26.23
N TRP A 127 -15.71 4.20 25.39
CA TRP A 127 -16.63 3.11 25.67
C TRP A 127 -15.91 1.78 25.96
N TRP A 128 -16.39 1.02 26.95
CA TRP A 128 -15.68 -0.15 27.49
C TRP A 128 -15.37 -1.23 26.44
N LEU A 129 -16.24 -1.37 25.41
CA LEU A 129 -16.04 -2.31 24.31
C LEU A 129 -14.76 -2.05 23.49
N LEU A 130 -14.15 -0.86 23.62
CA LEU A 130 -12.98 -0.44 22.85
C LEU A 130 -11.65 -0.97 23.42
N TYR A 131 -11.63 -1.60 24.60
CA TYR A 131 -10.38 -2.09 25.20
C TYR A 131 -9.79 -3.33 24.50
N HIS A 132 -10.60 -4.11 23.77
CA HIS A 132 -10.16 -5.30 23.03
C HIS A 132 -9.74 -5.00 21.57
N VAL A 133 -9.65 -3.72 21.19
CA VAL A 133 -9.46 -3.28 19.79
C VAL A 133 -8.10 -3.69 19.19
N GLN A 134 -7.10 -3.98 20.02
CA GLN A 134 -5.80 -4.44 19.52
C GLN A 134 -5.88 -5.83 18.88
N GLN A 135 -6.48 -6.81 19.56
CA GLN A 135 -6.65 -8.17 19.04
C GLN A 135 -7.60 -8.22 17.83
N THR A 136 -8.63 -7.38 17.81
CA THR A 136 -9.57 -7.35 16.67
C THR A 136 -8.91 -6.87 15.37
N SER A 137 -7.99 -5.91 15.44
CA SER A 137 -7.31 -5.38 14.24
C SER A 137 -6.49 -6.45 13.49
N ILE A 138 -5.78 -7.31 14.21
CA ILE A 138 -4.97 -8.39 13.63
C ILE A 138 -5.86 -9.48 13.04
N LEU A 139 -7.00 -9.78 13.67
CA LEU A 139 -8.00 -10.71 13.14
C LEU A 139 -8.58 -10.22 11.82
N PHE A 140 -9.03 -8.96 11.75
CA PHE A 140 -9.53 -8.38 10.50
C PHE A 140 -8.44 -8.33 9.42
N LEU A 141 -7.20 -8.00 9.79
CA LEU A 141 -6.06 -8.04 8.88
C LEU A 141 -5.80 -9.46 8.36
N SER A 142 -5.86 -10.48 9.21
CA SER A 142 -5.66 -11.88 8.82
C SER A 142 -6.72 -12.35 7.84
N CYS A 143 -7.99 -11.95 8.05
CA CYS A 143 -9.09 -12.22 7.12
C CYS A 143 -8.88 -11.51 5.77
N LEU A 144 -8.46 -10.23 5.81
CA LEU A 144 -8.13 -9.46 4.61
C LEU A 144 -6.98 -10.12 3.82
N LEU A 145 -5.94 -10.58 4.50
CA LEU A 145 -4.81 -11.28 3.87
C LEU A 145 -5.18 -12.62 3.27
N LEU A 146 -6.07 -13.37 3.93
CA LEU A 146 -6.61 -14.61 3.38
C LEU A 146 -7.36 -14.35 2.08
N LEU A 147 -8.25 -13.35 2.06
CA LEU A 147 -8.99 -12.98 0.85
C LEU A 147 -8.06 -12.50 -0.27
N ILE A 148 -7.02 -11.71 0.04
CA ILE A 148 -6.01 -11.29 -0.94
C ILE A 148 -5.25 -12.50 -1.49
N GLY A 149 -4.87 -13.45 -0.63
CA GLY A 149 -4.29 -14.72 -1.07
C GLY A 149 -5.18 -15.43 -2.11
N ILE A 150 -6.50 -15.48 -1.88
CA ILE A 150 -7.46 -16.08 -2.83
C ILE A 150 -7.51 -15.28 -4.14
N VAL A 151 -7.50 -13.94 -4.07
CA VAL A 151 -7.45 -13.06 -5.27
C VAL A 151 -6.19 -13.34 -6.08
N LEU A 152 -5.04 -13.42 -5.42
CA LEU A 152 -3.75 -13.73 -6.05
C LEU A 152 -3.74 -15.13 -6.67
N ASN A 153 -4.37 -16.13 -6.02
CA ASN A 153 -4.53 -17.45 -6.60
C ASN A 153 -5.31 -17.38 -7.92
N LYS A 154 -6.42 -16.63 -7.97
CA LYS A 154 -7.22 -16.49 -9.20
C LYS A 154 -6.47 -15.78 -10.32
N HIS A 155 -5.57 -14.85 -9.99
CA HIS A 155 -4.69 -14.23 -10.98
C HIS A 155 -3.49 -15.11 -11.36
N LYS A 156 -3.25 -16.27 -10.74
CA LYS A 156 -2.15 -17.22 -11.10
C LYS A 156 -2.14 -17.60 -12.56
N LEU A 157 -3.30 -17.71 -13.20
CA LEU A 157 -3.38 -18.06 -14.63
C LEU A 157 -2.74 -16.99 -15.53
N LYS A 158 -2.61 -15.74 -15.06
CA LYS A 158 -1.86 -14.66 -15.76
C LYS A 158 -0.36 -14.67 -15.42
N ILE A 159 0.06 -15.38 -14.37
CA ILE A 159 1.47 -15.51 -13.92
C ILE A 159 2.25 -16.47 -14.83
N ASN A 160 1.62 -17.34 -15.61
CA ASN A 160 2.37 -18.12 -16.61
C ASN A 160 3.00 -17.23 -17.72
N HIS A 161 2.62 -15.94 -17.78
CA HIS A 161 3.26 -14.92 -18.61
C HIS A 161 4.29 -14.06 -17.85
N PHE A 162 4.70 -14.44 -16.63
CA PHE A 162 5.68 -13.70 -15.83
C PHE A 162 7.02 -13.50 -16.57
N PHE A 163 7.45 -14.53 -17.30
CA PHE A 163 8.65 -14.48 -18.15
C PHE A 163 8.49 -13.60 -19.40
N ILE A 164 7.27 -13.25 -19.78
CA ILE A 164 6.99 -12.43 -20.98
C ILE A 164 7.10 -10.93 -20.67
N ASN A 165 6.92 -10.52 -19.40
CA ASN A 165 6.91 -9.11 -19.00
C ASN A 165 8.02 -8.77 -18.00
N ILE A 166 9.27 -9.12 -18.34
CA ILE A 166 10.46 -8.90 -17.50
C ILE A 166 10.60 -7.44 -17.01
N ARG A 167 10.11 -6.48 -17.81
CA ARG A 167 10.09 -5.06 -17.43
C ARG A 167 9.29 -4.79 -16.15
N ALA A 168 8.13 -5.43 -15.96
CA ALA A 168 7.34 -5.25 -14.74
C ALA A 168 8.08 -5.76 -13.50
N VAL A 169 8.80 -6.88 -13.66
CA VAL A 169 9.65 -7.44 -12.60
C VAL A 169 10.79 -6.49 -12.25
N VAL A 170 11.48 -5.96 -13.26
CA VAL A 170 12.56 -4.97 -13.07
C VAL A 170 12.04 -3.72 -12.37
N ILE A 171 10.88 -3.18 -12.78
CA ILE A 171 10.27 -2.01 -12.13
C ILE A 171 9.95 -2.30 -10.66
N ALA A 172 9.39 -3.48 -10.35
CA ALA A 172 9.08 -3.85 -8.97
C ALA A 172 10.36 -3.97 -8.11
N ILE A 173 11.45 -4.53 -8.66
CA ILE A 173 12.75 -4.61 -7.99
C ILE A 173 13.31 -3.20 -7.75
N ILE A 174 13.27 -2.32 -8.75
CA ILE A 174 13.72 -0.93 -8.62
C ILE A 174 12.93 -0.22 -7.53
N VAL A 175 11.60 -0.29 -7.54
CA VAL A 175 10.73 0.31 -6.51
C VAL A 175 11.06 -0.26 -5.13
N SER A 176 11.27 -1.57 -5.02
CA SER A 176 11.62 -2.21 -3.75
C SER A 176 12.93 -1.65 -3.19
N ILE A 177 14.01 -1.63 -3.97
CA ILE A 177 15.32 -1.16 -3.53
C ILE A 177 15.30 0.36 -3.24
N SER A 178 14.74 1.16 -4.15
CA SER A 178 14.70 2.61 -4.01
C SER A 178 13.80 3.06 -2.85
N SER A 179 12.71 2.35 -2.56
CA SER A 179 11.87 2.63 -1.39
C SER A 179 12.64 2.37 -0.10
N LEU A 180 13.37 1.25 -0.01
CA LEU A 180 14.20 0.93 1.17
C LEU A 180 15.29 1.99 1.40
N LEU A 181 15.94 2.46 0.33
CA LEU A 181 16.89 3.57 0.43
C LEU A 181 16.22 4.85 0.95
N GLY A 182 15.03 5.19 0.42
CA GLY A 182 14.27 6.33 0.89
C GLY A 182 13.82 6.20 2.35
N GLY A 183 13.42 5.00 2.77
CA GLY A 183 13.08 4.69 4.17
C GLY A 183 14.27 4.81 5.11
N PHE A 184 15.45 4.34 4.68
CA PHE A 184 16.70 4.52 5.42
C PHE A 184 17.04 6.01 5.59
N ILE A 185 16.98 6.79 4.51
CA ILE A 185 17.22 8.24 4.55
C ILE A 185 16.21 8.93 5.49
N ALA A 186 14.92 8.58 5.40
CA ALA A 186 13.89 9.11 6.28
C ALA A 186 14.19 8.82 7.75
N SER A 187 14.54 7.57 8.08
CA SER A 187 14.90 7.20 9.46
C SER A 187 16.11 7.98 9.98
N TRP A 188 17.11 8.23 9.12
CA TRP A 188 18.28 9.01 9.51
C TRP A 188 17.93 10.47 9.80
N ILE A 189 17.11 11.10 8.95
CA ILE A 189 16.62 12.48 9.15
C ILE A 189 15.79 12.58 10.44
N LEU A 190 14.89 11.62 10.66
CA LEU A 190 14.01 11.57 11.82
C LEU A 190 14.69 11.10 13.10
N LYS A 191 15.96 10.68 13.03
CA LYS A 191 16.71 10.04 14.12
C LYS A 191 15.98 8.81 14.70
N LEU A 192 15.23 8.12 13.84
CA LEU A 192 14.59 6.86 14.16
C LEU A 192 15.56 5.70 13.87
N PRO A 193 15.44 4.58 14.59
CA PRO A 193 16.06 3.32 14.21
C PRO A 193 15.81 2.97 12.73
N ALA A 194 16.86 2.53 12.04
CA ALA A 194 16.80 2.27 10.60
C ALA A 194 15.74 1.22 10.23
N ASN A 195 15.53 0.23 11.09
CA ASN A 195 14.49 -0.79 10.92
C ASN A 195 13.07 -0.20 10.81
N ILE A 196 12.76 0.91 11.51
CA ILE A 196 11.44 1.56 11.45
C ILE A 196 11.24 2.19 10.07
N GLY A 197 12.22 2.96 9.57
CA GLY A 197 12.13 3.58 8.24
C GLY A 197 12.07 2.55 7.11
N LEU A 198 12.87 1.49 7.21
CA LEU A 198 12.84 0.37 6.28
C LEU A 198 11.48 -0.34 6.30
N ALA A 199 10.92 -0.61 7.48
CA ALA A 199 9.61 -1.24 7.62
C ALA A 199 8.47 -0.34 7.08
N ILE A 200 8.51 0.98 7.32
CA ILE A 200 7.55 1.94 6.74
C ILE A 200 7.63 1.89 5.21
N SER A 201 8.83 1.92 4.63
CA SER A 201 9.02 1.94 3.18
C SER A 201 8.65 0.62 2.49
N ALA A 202 8.76 -0.51 3.19
CA ALA A 202 8.39 -1.83 2.70
C ALA A 202 6.86 -2.04 2.58
N GLY A 203 6.04 -1.06 3.00
CA GLY A 203 4.60 -1.06 2.79
C GLY A 203 4.19 -1.01 1.32
N TYR A 204 4.99 -0.35 0.47
CA TYR A 204 4.67 -0.07 -0.94
C TYR A 204 3.24 0.46 -1.15
N GLY A 205 2.69 1.08 -0.09
CA GLY A 205 1.33 1.55 0.18
C GLY A 205 0.17 0.65 0.02
N TRP A 206 0.43 -0.55 0.49
CA TRP A 206 -0.56 -1.28 1.23
C TRP A 206 -0.74 -0.74 2.67
N TYR A 207 -1.43 0.40 2.80
CA TYR A 207 -1.61 1.08 4.08
C TYR A 207 -2.30 0.22 5.15
N SER A 208 -3.23 -0.67 4.79
CA SER A 208 -3.93 -1.52 5.77
C SER A 208 -3.04 -2.60 6.38
N LEU A 209 -2.01 -3.06 5.67
CA LEU A 209 -1.03 -4.00 6.20
C LEU A 209 0.06 -3.29 7.01
N SER A 210 0.70 -2.29 6.41
CA SER A 210 1.83 -1.58 7.01
C SER A 210 1.43 -0.90 8.33
N SER A 211 0.30 -0.18 8.33
CA SER A 211 -0.17 0.55 9.51
C SER A 211 -0.49 -0.37 10.68
N VAL A 212 -1.17 -1.50 10.44
CA VAL A 212 -1.58 -2.43 11.51
C VAL A 212 -0.36 -3.14 12.11
N LEU A 213 0.55 -3.64 11.27
CA LEU A 213 1.75 -4.36 11.75
C LEU A 213 2.71 -3.43 12.51
N LEU A 214 2.92 -2.20 12.00
CA LEU A 214 3.75 -1.20 12.67
C LEU A 214 3.10 -0.66 13.93
N ALA A 215 1.77 -0.45 13.93
CA ALA A 215 1.02 -0.06 15.12
C ALA A 215 1.13 -1.11 16.23
N ASP A 216 1.07 -2.39 15.86
CA ASP A 216 1.16 -3.47 16.83
C ASP A 216 2.57 -3.59 17.44
N LYS A 217 3.62 -3.45 16.61
CA LYS A 217 5.00 -3.54 17.09
C LYS A 217 5.47 -2.32 17.86
N TYR A 218 5.34 -1.15 17.25
CA TYR A 218 5.99 0.09 17.67
C TYR A 218 5.01 1.13 18.21
N GLY A 219 3.73 0.76 18.30
CA GLY A 219 2.67 1.61 18.81
C GLY A 219 1.94 2.41 17.73
N PRO A 220 0.73 2.90 18.04
CA PRO A 220 -0.19 3.49 17.06
C PRO A 220 0.35 4.75 16.37
N LEU A 221 1.31 5.46 16.98
CA LEU A 221 1.96 6.62 16.36
C LEU A 221 2.72 6.23 15.07
N ILE A 222 3.58 5.21 15.13
CA ILE A 222 4.36 4.75 13.97
C ILE A 222 3.45 4.09 12.93
N GLY A 223 2.44 3.35 13.37
CA GLY A 223 1.42 2.81 12.46
C GLY A 223 0.67 3.91 11.68
N THR A 224 0.40 5.05 12.32
CA THR A 224 -0.27 6.19 11.66
C THR A 224 0.67 6.93 10.71
N ILE A 225 1.96 7.07 11.05
CA ILE A 225 2.98 7.59 10.12
C ILE A 225 3.05 6.74 8.86
N ALA A 226 3.05 5.41 9.00
CA ALA A 226 3.05 4.48 7.86
C ALA A 226 1.78 4.62 7.01
N LEU A 227 0.61 4.67 7.66
CA LEU A 227 -0.68 4.92 7.00
C LEU A 227 -0.64 6.22 6.19
N PHE A 228 -0.16 7.31 6.78
CA PHE A 228 -0.07 8.61 6.14
C PHE A 228 0.86 8.59 4.92
N ASN A 229 2.07 8.04 5.08
CA ASN A 229 3.04 7.87 3.99
C ASN A 229 2.42 7.13 2.80
N ASP A 230 1.72 6.04 3.08
CA ASP A 230 1.15 5.18 2.06
C ASP A 230 -0.04 5.81 1.34
N LEU A 231 -0.90 6.55 2.06
CA LEU A 231 -1.99 7.30 1.46
C LEU A 231 -1.50 8.50 0.65
N MET A 232 -0.48 9.24 1.12
CA MET A 232 0.11 10.34 0.36
C MET A 232 0.72 9.84 -0.95
N ARG A 233 1.36 8.67 -0.92
CA ARG A 233 1.88 8.04 -2.14
C ARG A 233 0.78 7.65 -3.12
N GLU A 234 -0.30 7.05 -2.64
CA GLU A 234 -1.45 6.68 -3.49
C GLU A 234 -2.06 7.93 -4.15
N LEU A 235 -2.35 8.96 -3.35
CA LEU A 235 -2.88 10.25 -3.84
C LEU A 235 -1.95 10.89 -4.88
N SER A 236 -0.66 10.98 -4.57
CA SER A 236 0.33 11.57 -5.48
C SER A 236 0.46 10.77 -6.77
N SER A 237 0.36 9.44 -6.70
CA SER A 237 0.39 8.58 -7.90
C SER A 237 -0.80 8.85 -8.80
N ILE A 238 -2.02 8.88 -8.24
CA ILE A 238 -3.25 9.14 -8.99
C ILE A 238 -3.18 10.48 -9.74
N ILE A 239 -2.62 11.50 -9.08
CA ILE A 239 -2.46 12.83 -9.66
C ILE A 239 -1.37 12.82 -10.73
N LEU A 240 -0.22 12.18 -10.49
CA LEU A 240 0.95 12.26 -11.37
C LEU A 240 0.87 11.36 -12.61
N ILE A 241 0.24 10.18 -12.53
CA ILE A 241 0.17 9.20 -13.63
C ILE A 241 -0.25 9.85 -14.97
N PRO A 242 -1.36 10.62 -15.07
CA PRO A 242 -1.78 11.22 -16.34
C PRO A 242 -0.75 12.14 -16.98
N PHE A 243 0.13 12.77 -16.17
CA PHE A 243 1.13 13.71 -16.65
C PHE A 243 2.42 13.02 -17.09
N ILE A 244 2.84 11.96 -16.39
CA ILE A 244 4.16 11.34 -16.62
C ILE A 244 4.13 10.11 -17.52
N ILE A 245 2.98 9.43 -17.67
CA ILE A 245 2.90 8.11 -18.35
C ILE A 245 3.39 8.09 -19.79
N TYR A 246 3.29 9.22 -20.51
CA TYR A 246 3.73 9.33 -21.90
C TYR A 246 5.23 9.55 -22.04
N ARG A 247 5.86 10.15 -21.03
CA ARG A 247 7.30 10.48 -21.03
C ARG A 247 8.12 9.43 -20.28
N PHE A 248 7.59 8.94 -19.18
CA PHE A 248 8.23 8.07 -18.21
C PHE A 248 7.25 6.95 -17.77
N PRO A 249 6.96 5.98 -18.65
CA PRO A 249 5.96 4.96 -18.38
C PRO A 249 6.35 3.99 -17.27
N SER A 250 7.64 3.67 -17.11
CA SER A 250 8.09 2.83 -16.00
C SER A 250 7.94 3.57 -14.68
N THR A 251 8.19 4.88 -14.69
CA THR A 251 7.96 5.76 -13.54
C THR A 251 6.48 5.82 -13.19
N ALA A 252 5.59 6.03 -14.17
CA ALA A 252 4.14 6.01 -13.96
C ALA A 252 3.65 4.71 -13.33
N LEU A 253 4.19 3.57 -13.77
CA LEU A 253 3.87 2.27 -13.19
C LEU A 253 4.43 2.13 -11.77
N GLY A 254 5.70 2.49 -11.58
CA GLY A 254 6.42 2.22 -10.34
C GLY A 254 5.94 3.07 -9.16
N ILE A 255 5.59 4.35 -9.37
CA ILE A 255 5.12 5.23 -8.28
C ILE A 255 3.86 4.69 -7.60
N CYS A 256 3.04 3.93 -8.33
CA CYS A 256 1.84 3.29 -7.81
C CYS A 256 2.12 2.32 -6.65
N GLY A 257 3.30 1.69 -6.62
CA GLY A 257 3.61 0.61 -5.69
C GLY A 257 2.65 -0.58 -5.84
N SER A 258 2.25 -1.20 -4.73
CA SER A 258 1.34 -2.37 -4.74
C SER A 258 -0.05 -2.02 -5.28
N THR A 259 -0.48 -0.76 -5.19
CA THR A 259 -1.80 -0.30 -5.65
C THR A 259 -2.02 -0.40 -7.16
N SER A 260 -0.95 -0.65 -7.94
CA SER A 260 -0.98 -0.73 -9.40
C SER A 260 -1.94 -1.78 -9.94
N MET A 261 -2.22 -2.83 -9.16
CA MET A 261 -3.16 -3.89 -9.56
C MET A 261 -4.62 -3.60 -9.17
N ASP A 262 -4.86 -2.62 -8.30
CA ASP A 262 -6.19 -2.32 -7.74
C ASP A 262 -6.58 -0.85 -7.98
N VAL A 263 -6.29 0.05 -7.03
CA VAL A 263 -6.77 1.45 -7.03
C VAL A 263 -6.26 2.22 -8.25
N THR A 264 -4.95 2.16 -8.50
CA THR A 264 -4.31 2.93 -9.57
C THR A 264 -4.43 2.27 -10.94
N LEU A 265 -4.86 1.00 -11.01
CA LEU A 265 -5.04 0.26 -12.27
C LEU A 265 -5.99 0.99 -13.22
N SER A 266 -7.08 1.54 -12.69
CA SER A 266 -8.09 2.23 -13.49
C SER A 266 -7.58 3.56 -14.08
N ILE A 267 -6.69 4.25 -13.38
CA ILE A 267 -6.02 5.45 -13.89
C ILE A 267 -4.98 5.05 -14.92
N LEU A 268 -4.14 4.05 -14.64
CA LEU A 268 -3.17 3.53 -15.60
C LEU A 268 -3.86 3.14 -16.91
N HIS A 269 -4.95 2.37 -16.86
CA HIS A 269 -5.73 1.96 -18.04
C HIS A 269 -6.40 3.12 -18.80
N LYS A 270 -6.65 4.26 -18.14
CA LYS A 270 -7.23 5.44 -18.80
C LYS A 270 -6.16 6.33 -19.41
N SER A 271 -5.09 6.55 -18.66
CA SER A 271 -3.98 7.41 -19.02
C SER A 271 -3.06 6.75 -20.06
N SER A 272 -3.13 5.43 -20.18
CA SER A 272 -2.49 4.66 -21.24
C SER A 272 -3.48 3.75 -21.96
N ASN A 273 -3.07 3.14 -23.05
CA ASN A 273 -3.84 2.10 -23.72
C ASN A 273 -3.89 0.82 -22.86
N SER A 274 -4.73 -0.14 -23.23
CA SER A 274 -4.91 -1.42 -22.52
C SER A 274 -3.64 -2.27 -22.37
N THR A 275 -2.55 -1.88 -23.04
CA THR A 275 -1.25 -2.56 -23.03
C THR A 275 -0.51 -2.48 -21.70
N ILE A 276 -0.75 -1.48 -20.84
CA ILE A 276 -0.05 -1.39 -19.54
C ILE A 276 -0.60 -2.36 -18.49
N ILE A 277 -1.85 -2.83 -18.65
CA ILE A 277 -2.58 -3.60 -17.63
C ILE A 277 -1.78 -4.83 -17.17
N PRO A 278 -1.23 -5.68 -18.06
CA PRO A 278 -0.48 -6.86 -17.62
C PRO A 278 0.75 -6.50 -16.78
N PHE A 279 1.44 -5.40 -17.12
CA PHE A 279 2.60 -4.92 -16.36
C PHE A 279 2.18 -4.43 -14.97
N ALA A 280 1.06 -3.68 -14.88
CA ALA A 280 0.54 -3.16 -13.63
C ALA A 280 0.10 -4.27 -12.65
N ILE A 281 -0.49 -5.34 -13.19
CA ILE A 281 -0.87 -6.52 -12.41
C ILE A 281 0.38 -7.24 -11.90
N ILE A 282 1.35 -7.55 -12.76
CA ILE A 282 2.59 -8.27 -12.35
C ILE A 282 3.37 -7.46 -11.32
N HIS A 283 3.56 -6.16 -11.55
CA HIS A 283 4.21 -5.24 -10.63
C HIS A 283 3.53 -5.23 -9.25
N GLY A 284 2.21 -5.06 -9.23
CA GLY A 284 1.42 -5.00 -7.99
C GLY A 284 1.47 -6.33 -7.23
N ILE A 285 1.37 -7.46 -7.93
CA ILE A 285 1.49 -8.80 -7.34
C ILE A 285 2.83 -8.96 -6.65
N ILE A 286 3.95 -8.63 -7.31
CA ILE A 286 5.30 -8.78 -6.75
C ILE A 286 5.44 -7.97 -5.46
N LEU A 287 5.08 -6.69 -5.50
CA LEU A 287 5.18 -5.83 -4.31
C LEU A 287 4.25 -6.27 -3.18
N THR A 288 3.04 -6.76 -3.52
CA THR A 288 2.09 -7.32 -2.53
C THR A 288 2.64 -8.58 -1.87
N PHE A 289 3.34 -9.44 -2.61
CA PHE A 289 4.04 -10.60 -2.03
C PHE A 289 5.23 -10.18 -1.17
N CYS A 290 6.02 -9.21 -1.62
CA CYS A 290 7.22 -8.75 -0.91
C CYS A 290 6.90 -8.00 0.39
N ALA A 291 5.84 -7.18 0.41
CA ALA A 291 5.49 -6.32 1.54
C ALA A 291 5.42 -7.05 2.90
N PRO A 292 4.58 -8.09 3.09
CA PRO A 292 4.46 -8.75 4.38
C PRO A 292 5.78 -9.41 4.82
N ILE A 293 6.58 -9.94 3.88
CA ILE A 293 7.88 -10.58 4.17
C ILE A 293 8.89 -9.53 4.64
N LEU A 294 9.02 -8.42 3.90
CA LEU A 294 9.99 -7.38 4.19
C LEU A 294 9.65 -6.59 5.45
N ILE A 295 8.40 -6.18 5.62
CA ILE A 295 7.94 -5.49 6.85
C ILE A 295 8.27 -6.36 8.08
N THR A 296 7.95 -7.65 8.00
CA THR A 296 8.27 -8.63 9.04
C THR A 296 9.76 -8.70 9.33
N PHE A 297 10.57 -8.83 8.28
CA PHE A 297 12.02 -8.95 8.40
C PHE A 297 12.63 -7.72 9.10
N PHE A 298 12.25 -6.51 8.70
CA PHE A 298 12.75 -5.28 9.32
C PHE A 298 12.27 -5.12 10.76
N ILE A 299 11.01 -5.48 11.06
CA ILE A 299 10.47 -5.38 12.42
C ILE A 299 11.17 -6.31 13.43
N TYR A 300 11.61 -7.50 13.01
CA TYR A 300 12.05 -8.56 13.95
C TYR A 300 13.52 -8.95 13.86
N HIS A 301 14.17 -8.79 12.71
CA HIS A 301 15.54 -9.28 12.51
C HIS A 301 16.60 -8.17 12.47
N ILE A 302 16.22 -6.93 12.19
CA ILE A 302 17.14 -5.79 12.18
C ILE A 302 16.89 -4.96 13.43
N LYS A 303 17.92 -4.83 14.28
CA LYS A 303 17.91 -3.98 15.48
C LYS A 303 18.56 -2.64 15.18
#